data_AF-A0A351G7J6-F1
#
_entry.id   AF-A0A351G7J6-F1
#
_cell.length_a   1.000
_cell.length_b   1.000
_cell.length_c   1.000
_cell.angle_alpha   90.00
_cell.angle_beta   90.00
_cell.angle_gamma   90.00
#
_symmetry.space_group_name_H-M   'P 1'
#
loop_
_entity.id
_entity.type
_entity.pdbx_description
1 polymer ?
#
loop_
_entity_poly.entity_id
_entity_poly.type
_entity_poly.pdbx_seq_one_letter_code
_entity_poly.pdbx_strand_id
1 'polypeptide(L)'
;MTETKAFYDEFDEIDDLEGDLEADSTQETEVQSKFRSGSLLTLDIGSVHSRAALFDLVEGRARFLAAGRSRSTAGAPLFDASEGMRFALDQVEEIAGRVLLAEDGQPMIPSNEQGYGVDFVASTLSIGPPLKTVVVGLLDQVSLASVTNLAKTSYTEIVASISLNTAKGAEEYIDTIQRTRPDMILIAGGTDKGASNSVLRLVNMIGMALYLLPEESRPDVLFAG
;
A
#
# COMPACT_ATOMS: atom_id res chain seq x y z
N MET A 1 49.23 -22.62 -11.71
CA MET A 1 48.99 -21.74 -10.55
C MET A 1 47.59 -22.01 -10.06
N THR A 2 47.50 -23.06 -9.23
CA THR A 2 46.95 -23.07 -7.85
C THR A 2 45.43 -23.26 -7.86
N GLU A 3 44.94 -24.48 -8.10
CA GLU A 3 44.69 -25.60 -7.15
C GLU A 3 43.63 -25.34 -6.06
N THR A 4 42.59 -26.16 -6.15
CA THR A 4 41.46 -26.41 -5.25
C THR A 4 41.83 -27.51 -4.26
N LYS A 5 41.42 -27.43 -2.98
CA LYS A 5 40.81 -28.57 -2.26
C LYS A 5 40.31 -28.22 -0.86
N ALA A 6 39.15 -28.82 -0.56
CA ALA A 6 38.56 -28.98 0.76
C ALA A 6 39.34 -30.01 1.60
N PHE A 7 39.17 -29.97 2.93
CA PHE A 7 39.45 -31.11 3.81
C PHE A 7 38.61 -31.01 5.09
N TYR A 8 37.81 -32.05 5.34
CA TYR A 8 37.25 -32.41 6.65
C TYR A 8 38.15 -33.52 7.23
N ASP A 9 38.13 -33.63 8.55
CA ASP A 9 38.43 -34.80 9.40
C ASP A 9 39.70 -34.81 10.28
N GLU A 10 39.39 -35.13 11.54
CA GLU A 10 40.12 -35.87 12.58
C GLU A 10 41.32 -35.22 13.28
N PHE A 11 41.15 -34.96 14.59
CA PHE A 11 42.02 -35.52 15.63
C PHE A 11 41.25 -35.72 16.93
N ASP A 12 41.28 -36.95 17.41
CA ASP A 12 40.80 -37.46 18.69
C ASP A 12 41.56 -36.91 19.91
N GLU A 13 40.84 -36.92 21.04
CA GLU A 13 41.26 -37.17 22.43
C GLU A 13 42.56 -36.53 22.97
N ILE A 14 42.39 -35.58 23.91
CA ILE A 14 43.18 -35.53 25.14
C ILE A 14 42.23 -35.27 26.32
N ASP A 15 42.27 -36.22 27.26
CA ASP A 15 41.55 -36.29 28.54
C ASP A 15 42.11 -35.32 29.60
N ASP A 16 41.27 -35.09 30.61
CA ASP A 16 41.56 -34.59 31.96
C ASP A 16 41.94 -33.10 32.15
N LEU A 17 41.01 -32.35 32.77
CA LEU A 17 41.16 -31.87 34.15
C LEU A 17 39.90 -31.05 34.55
N GLU A 18 39.18 -31.57 35.55
CA GLU A 18 38.15 -30.85 36.31
C GLU A 18 38.73 -29.56 36.91
N GLY A 19 37.97 -28.46 36.80
CA GLY A 19 38.30 -27.17 37.39
C GLY A 19 37.11 -26.23 37.39
N ASP A 20 36.32 -26.33 38.45
CA ASP A 20 35.50 -25.30 39.10
C ASP A 20 34.48 -24.49 38.26
N LEU A 21 33.23 -24.91 38.42
CA LEU A 21 32.02 -24.13 38.17
C LEU A 21 31.97 -22.89 39.06
N GLU A 22 32.41 -21.74 38.57
CA GLU A 22 31.89 -20.45 39.04
C GLU A 22 30.75 -20.01 38.12
N ALA A 23 29.54 -20.00 38.69
CA ALA A 23 28.33 -19.50 38.06
C ALA A 23 28.46 -17.99 37.84
N ASP A 24 28.87 -17.60 36.63
CA ASP A 24 28.70 -16.23 36.15
C ASP A 24 27.22 -15.99 35.92
N SER A 25 26.60 -15.31 36.88
CA SER A 25 25.24 -14.81 36.80
C SER A 25 25.15 -13.89 35.59
N THR A 26 24.78 -14.47 34.44
CA THR A 26 24.44 -13.72 33.24
C THR A 26 23.27 -12.83 33.63
N GLN A 27 23.57 -11.55 33.89
CA GLN A 27 22.56 -10.51 33.92
C GLN A 27 21.90 -10.55 32.55
N GLU A 28 20.72 -11.18 32.50
CA GLU A 28 19.77 -11.00 31.43
C GLU A 28 19.56 -9.50 31.31
N THR A 29 20.27 -8.89 30.38
CA THR A 29 19.96 -7.55 29.93
C THR A 29 18.59 -7.70 29.29
N GLU A 30 17.54 -7.46 30.08
CA GLU A 30 16.20 -7.20 29.59
C GLU A 30 16.38 -6.12 28.52
N VAL A 31 16.34 -6.54 27.25
CA VAL A 31 16.05 -5.62 26.16
C VAL A 31 14.58 -5.29 26.37
N GLN A 32 14.35 -4.35 27.28
CA GLN A 32 13.05 -3.83 27.61
C GLN A 32 12.52 -3.22 26.31
N SER A 33 11.65 -3.97 25.63
CA SER A 33 11.03 -3.54 24.40
C SER A 33 10.39 -2.18 24.67
N LYS A 34 10.91 -1.15 24.01
CA LYS A 34 10.60 0.27 24.21
C LYS A 34 9.22 0.64 23.64
N PHE A 35 8.21 -0.17 23.93
CA PHE A 35 6.80 0.00 23.55
C PHE A 35 5.92 0.05 24.81
N ARG A 36 6.27 0.90 25.77
CA ARG A 36 5.33 1.29 26.82
C ARG A 36 4.69 2.63 26.46
N SER A 37 3.90 2.58 25.39
CA SER A 37 3.00 3.63 24.87
C SER A 37 1.94 2.92 24.01
N GLY A 38 0.67 3.31 24.12
CA GLY A 38 -0.49 2.45 23.75
C GLY A 38 -1.64 3.14 23.03
N SER A 39 -1.53 4.45 22.78
CA SER A 39 -2.60 5.22 22.17
C SER A 39 -2.47 5.26 20.65
N LEU A 40 -3.56 4.96 19.94
CA LEU A 40 -3.65 4.95 18.49
C LEU A 40 -4.78 5.87 18.03
N LEU A 41 -4.44 6.81 17.16
CA LEU A 41 -5.40 7.62 16.41
C LEU A 41 -5.50 7.09 14.98
N THR A 42 -6.69 6.70 14.56
CA THR A 42 -6.95 6.32 13.15
C THR A 42 -7.66 7.46 12.44
N LEU A 43 -7.19 7.79 11.24
CA LEU A 43 -7.75 8.82 10.37
C LEU A 43 -8.25 8.14 9.08
N ASP A 44 -9.51 8.33 8.73
CA ASP A 44 -10.07 7.86 7.46
C ASP A 44 -10.57 9.08 6.68
N ILE A 45 -9.89 9.39 5.59
CA ILE A 45 -10.21 10.54 4.75
C ILE A 45 -10.84 10.04 3.45
N GLY A 46 -12.16 10.10 3.38
CA GLY A 46 -12.94 9.65 2.22
C GLY A 46 -13.49 10.79 1.37
N SER A 47 -14.05 10.43 0.21
CA SER A 47 -14.69 11.37 -0.71
C SER A 47 -15.98 12.01 -0.15
N VAL A 48 -16.65 11.33 0.78
CA VAL A 48 -17.90 11.82 1.40
C VAL A 48 -17.68 12.29 2.85
N HIS A 49 -16.85 11.58 3.60
CA HIS A 49 -16.64 11.81 5.03
C HIS A 49 -15.17 11.72 5.40
N SER A 50 -14.77 12.57 6.34
CA SER A 50 -13.55 12.39 7.14
C SER A 50 -13.95 11.84 8.50
N ARG A 51 -13.22 10.86 9.01
CA ARG A 51 -13.46 10.20 10.30
C ARG A 51 -12.17 10.10 11.08
N ALA A 52 -12.28 10.24 12.39
CA ALA A 52 -11.19 9.96 13.33
C ALA A 52 -11.70 9.03 14.43
N ALA A 53 -10.84 8.15 14.93
CA ALA A 53 -11.12 7.33 16.10
C ALA A 53 -9.87 7.15 16.97
N LEU A 54 -10.06 7.27 18.28
CA LEU A 54 -9.02 7.17 19.28
C LEU A 54 -9.16 5.86 20.06
N PHE A 55 -8.04 5.16 20.19
CA PHE A 55 -7.89 3.96 20.99
C PHE A 55 -6.75 4.16 21.99
N ASP A 56 -6.84 3.50 23.14
CA ASP A 56 -5.78 3.48 24.14
C ASP A 56 -5.67 2.12 24.84
N LEU A 57 -4.52 1.83 25.43
CA LEU A 57 -4.30 0.64 26.23
C LEU A 57 -4.78 0.88 27.66
N VAL A 58 -5.86 0.21 28.05
CA VAL A 58 -6.36 0.18 29.43
C VAL A 58 -6.17 -1.24 29.96
N GLU A 59 -5.38 -1.37 31.04
CA GLU A 59 -5.03 -2.67 31.64
C GLU A 59 -4.43 -3.66 30.61
N GLY A 60 -3.57 -3.15 29.72
CA GLY A 60 -2.91 -3.95 28.69
C GLY A 60 -3.80 -4.37 27.53
N ARG A 61 -5.02 -3.83 27.41
CA ARG A 61 -5.95 -4.12 26.31
C ARG A 61 -6.32 -2.85 25.56
N ALA A 62 -6.35 -2.93 24.23
CA ALA A 62 -6.83 -1.83 23.40
C ALA A 62 -8.32 -1.58 23.67
N ARG A 63 -8.66 -0.32 23.97
CA ARG A 63 -10.02 0.16 24.19
C ARG A 63 -10.30 1.30 23.24
N PHE A 64 -11.48 1.27 22.65
CA PHE A 64 -12.04 2.43 21.96
C PHE A 64 -12.41 3.52 22.97
N LEU A 65 -12.00 4.75 22.71
CA LEU A 65 -12.28 5.90 23.59
C LEU A 65 -13.30 6.85 22.95
N ALA A 66 -13.06 7.28 21.71
CA ALA A 66 -13.88 8.29 21.05
C ALA A 66 -13.78 8.19 19.53
N ALA A 67 -14.80 8.69 18.83
CA ALA A 67 -14.79 8.85 17.38
C ALA A 67 -15.49 10.14 16.99
N GLY A 68 -15.02 10.74 15.89
CA GLY A 68 -15.60 11.92 15.28
C GLY A 68 -15.76 11.75 13.78
N ARG A 69 -16.72 12.48 13.21
CA ARG A 69 -17.02 12.44 11.76
C ARG A 69 -17.44 13.80 11.26
N SER A 70 -16.97 14.15 10.07
CA SER A 70 -17.37 15.35 9.35
C SER A 70 -17.70 15.03 7.89
N ARG A 71 -18.17 16.02 7.14
CA ARG A 71 -18.20 15.94 5.67
C ARG A 71 -16.79 16.15 5.13
N SER A 72 -16.43 15.42 4.07
CA SER A 72 -15.18 15.64 3.38
C SER A 72 -15.18 17.03 2.74
N THR A 73 -14.07 17.74 2.93
CA THR A 73 -13.78 19.06 2.35
C THR A 73 -12.72 18.99 1.27
N ALA A 74 -12.32 17.77 0.89
CA ALA A 74 -11.29 17.52 -0.12
C ALA A 74 -11.74 17.85 -1.55
N GLY A 75 -13.05 17.91 -1.78
CA GLY A 75 -13.66 18.42 -3.00
C GLY A 75 -14.16 19.85 -2.84
N ALA A 76 -14.95 20.30 -3.82
CA ALA A 76 -15.58 21.61 -3.77
C ALA A 76 -16.44 21.79 -2.49
N PRO A 77 -16.52 23.00 -1.91
CA PRO A 77 -15.89 24.23 -2.37
C PRO A 77 -14.51 24.53 -1.78
N LEU A 78 -14.04 23.77 -0.79
CA LEU A 78 -12.80 24.07 -0.07
C LEU A 78 -11.56 23.53 -0.77
N PHE A 79 -11.64 22.32 -1.34
CA PHE A 79 -10.48 21.60 -1.88
C PHE A 79 -9.33 21.42 -0.88
N ASP A 80 -9.66 21.29 0.40
CA ASP A 80 -8.71 21.06 1.48
C ASP A 80 -9.27 19.99 2.41
N ALA A 81 -8.68 18.79 2.37
CA ALA A 81 -9.10 17.65 3.17
C ALA A 81 -8.83 17.84 4.68
N SER A 82 -7.88 18.71 5.02
CA SER A 82 -7.40 18.93 6.38
C SER A 82 -8.49 19.56 7.25
N GLU A 83 -9.29 20.46 6.69
CA GLU A 83 -10.41 21.11 7.38
C GLU A 83 -11.47 20.10 7.86
N GLY A 84 -11.91 19.21 6.96
CA GLY A 84 -12.81 18.13 7.29
C GLY A 84 -12.22 17.22 8.37
N MET A 85 -10.92 16.89 8.26
CA MET A 85 -10.26 16.09 9.29
C MET A 85 -10.20 16.80 10.64
N ARG A 86 -9.90 18.10 10.66
CA ARG A 86 -9.90 18.93 11.86
C ARG A 86 -11.26 18.89 12.57
N PHE A 87 -12.36 19.08 11.86
CA PHE A 87 -13.71 18.96 12.46
C PHE A 87 -14.03 17.56 13.01
N ALA A 88 -13.46 16.50 12.43
CA ALA A 88 -13.60 15.16 12.97
C ALA A 88 -12.75 14.97 14.23
N LEU A 89 -11.54 15.55 14.27
CA LEU A 89 -10.66 15.49 15.43
C LEU A 89 -11.16 16.33 16.60
N ASP A 90 -11.71 17.53 16.35
CA ASP A 90 -12.32 18.38 17.39
C ASP A 90 -13.39 17.61 18.19
N GLN A 91 -14.22 16.80 17.51
CA GLN A 91 -15.21 15.93 18.17
C GLN A 91 -14.55 14.82 19.01
N VAL A 92 -13.43 14.25 18.55
CA VAL A 92 -12.69 13.24 19.32
C VAL A 92 -12.08 13.88 20.58
N GLU A 93 -11.48 15.07 20.46
CA GLU A 93 -10.91 15.81 21.58
C GLU A 93 -12.00 16.17 22.63
N GLU A 94 -13.17 16.63 22.17
CA GLU A 94 -14.32 16.96 23.02
C GLU A 94 -14.82 15.74 23.81
N ILE A 95 -14.99 14.59 23.15
CA ILE A 95 -15.51 13.36 23.77
C ILE A 95 -14.46 12.73 24.70
N ALA A 96 -13.20 12.69 24.27
CA ALA A 96 -12.13 12.04 25.03
C ALA A 96 -11.57 12.93 26.16
N GLY A 97 -11.81 14.25 26.11
CA GLY A 97 -11.20 15.21 27.03
C GLY A 97 -9.67 15.27 26.89
N ARG A 98 -9.14 15.01 25.69
CA ARG A 98 -7.72 14.89 25.39
C ARG A 98 -7.36 15.78 24.22
N VAL A 99 -6.36 16.63 24.39
CA VAL A 99 -5.76 17.38 23.28
C VAL A 99 -4.92 16.43 22.43
N LEU A 100 -5.21 16.36 21.14
CA LEU A 100 -4.58 15.50 20.14
C LEU A 100 -3.75 16.29 19.13
N LEU A 101 -4.11 17.55 18.87
CA LEU A 101 -3.44 18.42 17.90
C LEU A 101 -2.58 19.50 18.56
N ALA A 102 -1.45 19.84 17.93
CA ALA A 102 -0.65 21.00 18.29
C ALA A 102 -1.26 22.30 17.75
N GLU A 103 -0.71 23.46 18.11
CA GLU A 103 -1.18 24.77 17.65
C GLU A 103 -1.14 24.93 16.12
N ASP A 104 -0.24 24.22 15.44
CA ASP A 104 -0.12 24.18 13.97
C ASP A 104 -1.11 23.20 13.30
N GLY A 105 -1.96 22.53 14.09
CA GLY A 105 -2.96 21.57 13.63
C GLY A 105 -2.41 20.18 13.32
N GLN A 106 -1.11 19.91 13.53
CA GLN A 106 -0.54 18.58 13.36
C GLN A 106 -0.83 17.68 14.57
N PRO A 107 -1.03 16.37 14.38
CA PRO A 107 -1.12 15.43 15.50
C PRO A 107 0.15 15.48 16.36
N MET A 108 -0.02 15.60 17.68
CA MET A 108 1.09 15.52 18.62
C MET A 108 1.52 14.06 18.78
N ILE A 109 2.73 13.72 18.34
CA ILE A 109 3.30 12.39 18.42
C ILE A 109 4.77 12.48 18.88
N PRO A 110 5.22 11.70 19.89
CA PRO A 110 4.41 10.81 20.73
C PRO A 110 3.52 11.59 21.70
N SER A 111 2.72 10.87 22.50
CA SER A 111 2.01 11.51 23.60
C SER A 111 2.97 12.06 24.66
N ASN A 112 2.61 13.17 25.31
CA ASN A 112 3.43 13.81 26.33
C ASN A 112 3.08 13.31 27.75
N GLU A 113 3.84 13.76 28.76
CA GLU A 113 3.63 13.38 30.17
C GLU A 113 2.27 13.80 30.73
N GLN A 114 1.61 14.78 30.10
CA GLN A 114 0.27 15.26 30.48
C GLN A 114 -0.84 14.42 29.82
N GLY A 115 -0.50 13.47 28.97
CA GLY A 115 -1.43 12.64 28.21
C GLY A 115 -1.98 13.31 26.95
N TYR A 116 -1.42 14.43 26.50
CA TYR A 116 -1.76 15.04 25.20
C TYR A 116 -1.06 14.34 24.05
N GLY A 117 -1.64 14.38 22.86
CA GLY A 117 -1.17 13.67 21.68
C GLY A 117 -1.44 12.19 21.73
N VAL A 118 -0.84 11.44 20.81
CA VAL A 118 -0.96 9.98 20.69
C VAL A 118 0.38 9.36 20.34
N ASP A 119 0.51 8.05 20.58
CA ASP A 119 1.77 7.35 20.30
C ASP A 119 1.86 6.87 18.86
N PHE A 120 0.70 6.58 18.25
CA PHE A 120 0.61 6.10 16.89
C PHE A 120 -0.52 6.81 16.14
N VAL A 121 -0.26 7.08 14.86
CA VAL A 121 -1.27 7.53 13.90
C VAL A 121 -1.29 6.56 12.73
N ALA A 122 -2.48 6.12 12.35
CA ALA A 122 -2.72 5.38 11.12
C ALA A 122 -3.70 6.18 10.26
N SER A 123 -3.45 6.25 8.95
CA SER A 123 -4.30 7.00 8.03
C SER A 123 -4.67 6.17 6.80
N THR A 124 -5.92 6.27 6.38
CA THR A 124 -6.42 5.75 5.10
C THR A 124 -6.99 6.89 4.26
N LEU A 125 -6.67 6.89 2.97
CA LEU A 125 -7.08 7.93 2.03
C LEU A 125 -7.86 7.32 0.85
N SER A 126 -9.06 7.84 0.59
CA SER A 126 -9.91 7.46 -0.55
C SER A 126 -10.57 8.68 -1.22
N ILE A 127 -9.82 9.79 -1.31
CA ILE A 127 -10.30 11.10 -1.78
C ILE A 127 -10.24 11.30 -3.31
N GLY A 128 -9.41 10.55 -4.03
CA GLY A 128 -9.22 10.74 -5.48
C GLY A 128 -10.32 10.08 -6.33
N PRO A 129 -10.46 10.48 -7.62
CA PRO A 129 -11.13 9.63 -8.59
C PRO A 129 -10.39 8.28 -8.70
N PRO A 130 -11.10 7.18 -9.01
CA PRO A 130 -10.46 5.89 -9.27
C PRO A 130 -9.52 5.99 -10.49
N LEU A 131 -8.47 5.18 -10.51
CA LEU A 131 -7.51 5.17 -11.63
C LEU A 131 -8.19 4.68 -12.90
N LYS A 132 -8.17 5.51 -13.95
CA LYS A 132 -8.69 5.15 -15.27
C LYS A 132 -7.81 4.05 -15.85
N THR A 133 -8.39 2.88 -16.02
CA THR A 133 -7.65 1.68 -16.36
C THR A 133 -8.14 1.12 -17.69
N VAL A 134 -7.23 0.89 -18.62
CA VAL A 134 -7.49 0.05 -19.79
C VAL A 134 -7.07 -1.37 -19.46
N VAL A 135 -7.97 -2.32 -19.67
CA VAL A 135 -7.69 -3.74 -19.47
C VAL A 135 -7.46 -4.43 -20.81
N VAL A 136 -6.40 -5.23 -20.89
CA VAL A 136 -6.00 -5.90 -22.12
C VAL A 136 -5.82 -7.39 -21.86
N GLY A 137 -6.49 -8.22 -22.66
CA GLY A 137 -6.50 -9.67 -22.52
C GLY A 137 -6.18 -10.38 -23.83
N LEU A 138 -5.37 -11.44 -23.79
CA LEU A 138 -5.15 -12.28 -24.98
C LEU A 138 -6.44 -12.95 -25.47
N LEU A 139 -7.17 -13.61 -24.57
CA LEU A 139 -8.45 -14.28 -24.85
C LEU A 139 -9.58 -13.65 -24.03
N ASP A 140 -10.73 -13.41 -24.67
CA ASP A 140 -11.88 -12.71 -24.05
C ASP A 140 -12.36 -13.40 -22.77
N GLN A 141 -12.57 -14.71 -22.83
CA GLN A 141 -13.20 -15.47 -21.73
C GLN A 141 -12.22 -15.89 -20.63
N VAL A 142 -10.91 -15.72 -20.84
CA VAL A 142 -9.89 -16.18 -19.90
C VAL A 142 -9.04 -15.00 -19.44
N SER A 143 -8.18 -14.48 -20.31
CA SER A 143 -7.24 -13.44 -19.93
C SER A 143 -7.93 -12.10 -19.68
N LEU A 144 -8.85 -11.69 -20.56
CA LEU A 144 -9.57 -10.43 -20.41
C LEU A 144 -10.49 -10.46 -19.17
N ALA A 145 -11.21 -11.57 -18.97
CA ALA A 145 -12.00 -11.80 -17.78
C ALA A 145 -11.13 -11.76 -16.50
N SER A 146 -9.96 -12.39 -16.51
CA SER A 146 -9.03 -12.41 -15.38
C SER A 146 -8.53 -11.01 -15.03
N VAL A 147 -8.03 -10.24 -16.00
CA VAL A 147 -7.55 -8.86 -15.74
C VAL A 147 -8.68 -7.92 -15.36
N THR A 148 -9.90 -8.13 -15.88
CA THR A 148 -11.09 -7.37 -15.48
C THR A 148 -11.43 -7.64 -14.02
N ASN A 149 -11.34 -8.90 -13.57
CA ASN A 149 -11.55 -9.25 -12.18
C ASN A 149 -10.45 -8.67 -11.29
N LEU A 150 -9.19 -8.72 -11.72
CA LEU A 150 -8.07 -8.08 -11.02
C LEU A 150 -8.32 -6.57 -10.83
N ALA A 151 -8.65 -5.85 -11.90
CA ALA A 151 -8.92 -4.41 -11.85
C ALA A 151 -10.00 -4.05 -10.81
N LYS A 152 -11.07 -4.85 -10.73
CA LYS A 152 -12.18 -4.67 -9.78
C LYS A 152 -11.81 -4.90 -8.32
N THR A 153 -10.65 -5.51 -8.02
CA THR A 153 -10.18 -5.67 -6.62
C THR A 153 -9.48 -4.44 -6.08
N SER A 154 -9.20 -3.45 -6.94
CA SER A 154 -8.49 -2.22 -6.61
C SER A 154 -9.35 -0.99 -6.92
N TYR A 155 -8.91 0.19 -6.49
CA TYR A 155 -9.63 1.45 -6.72
C TYR A 155 -9.42 1.97 -8.16
N THR A 156 -9.98 1.25 -9.14
CA THR A 156 -9.85 1.53 -10.58
C THR A 156 -11.21 1.68 -11.27
N GLU A 157 -11.23 2.42 -12.38
CA GLU A 157 -12.35 2.54 -13.30
C GLU A 157 -11.94 1.99 -14.66
N ILE A 158 -12.60 0.93 -15.14
CA ILE A 158 -12.29 0.36 -16.46
C ILE A 158 -12.88 1.24 -17.55
N VAL A 159 -12.03 2.00 -18.25
CA VAL A 159 -12.43 2.96 -19.29
C VAL A 159 -12.45 2.36 -20.70
N ALA A 160 -11.73 1.25 -20.90
CA ALA A 160 -11.79 0.45 -22.12
C ALA A 160 -11.29 -0.98 -21.87
N SER A 161 -11.74 -1.90 -22.73
CA SER A 161 -11.33 -3.30 -22.73
C SER A 161 -10.88 -3.68 -24.12
N ILE A 162 -9.74 -4.36 -24.21
CA ILE A 162 -9.07 -4.65 -25.46
C ILE A 162 -8.68 -6.12 -25.49
N SER A 163 -8.95 -6.81 -26.60
CA SER A 163 -8.45 -8.17 -26.80
C SER A 163 -7.84 -8.39 -28.16
N LEU A 164 -7.04 -9.46 -28.29
CA LEU A 164 -6.42 -9.82 -29.56
C LEU A 164 -7.45 -10.24 -30.62
N ASN A 165 -8.62 -10.72 -30.20
CA ASN A 165 -9.70 -11.14 -31.09
C ASN A 165 -10.60 -9.98 -31.55
N THR A 166 -10.64 -8.87 -30.81
CA THR A 166 -11.54 -7.74 -31.09
C THR A 166 -10.91 -6.64 -31.94
N ALA A 167 -9.57 -6.58 -32.01
CA ALA A 167 -8.92 -5.46 -32.67
C ALA A 167 -8.96 -5.54 -34.19
N LYS A 168 -9.51 -4.49 -34.82
CA LYS A 168 -9.56 -4.34 -36.27
C LYS A 168 -8.27 -3.76 -36.87
N GLY A 169 -7.31 -3.35 -36.03
CA GLY A 169 -5.98 -2.86 -36.44
C GLY A 169 -5.27 -2.09 -35.33
N ALA A 170 -3.97 -1.79 -35.50
CA ALA A 170 -3.17 -1.02 -34.52
C ALA A 170 -3.73 0.39 -34.24
N GLU A 171 -4.39 0.99 -35.23
CA GLU A 171 -5.03 2.32 -35.17
C GLU A 171 -6.09 2.41 -34.06
N GLU A 172 -6.91 1.38 -33.89
CA GLU A 172 -7.99 1.36 -32.90
C GLU A 172 -7.47 1.36 -31.45
N TYR A 173 -6.31 0.73 -31.22
CA TYR A 173 -5.63 0.79 -29.92
C TYR A 173 -5.14 2.20 -29.62
N ILE A 174 -4.51 2.85 -30.61
CA ILE A 174 -3.99 4.21 -30.51
C ILE A 174 -5.14 5.16 -30.20
N ASP A 175 -6.22 5.10 -30.97
CA ASP A 175 -7.40 5.95 -30.79
C ASP A 175 -8.05 5.72 -29.42
N THR A 176 -8.13 4.47 -28.98
CA THR A 176 -8.71 4.14 -27.67
C THR A 176 -7.86 4.71 -26.55
N ILE A 177 -6.55 4.52 -26.56
CA ILE A 177 -5.64 5.03 -25.51
C ILE A 177 -5.65 6.57 -25.53
N GLN A 178 -5.55 7.20 -26.70
CA GLN A 178 -5.58 8.67 -26.82
C GLN A 178 -6.90 9.28 -26.34
N ARG A 179 -8.04 8.66 -26.68
CA ARG A 179 -9.37 9.15 -26.29
C ARG A 179 -9.64 8.95 -24.81
N THR A 180 -9.27 7.78 -24.27
CA THR A 180 -9.57 7.44 -22.87
C THR A 180 -8.60 8.07 -21.89
N ARG A 181 -7.36 8.38 -22.32
CA ARG A 181 -6.27 8.91 -21.47
C ARG A 181 -6.21 8.16 -20.14
N PRO A 182 -5.94 6.85 -20.17
CA PRO A 182 -5.89 6.07 -18.95
C PRO A 182 -4.68 6.49 -18.11
N ASP A 183 -4.79 6.28 -16.80
CA ASP A 183 -3.68 6.38 -15.86
C ASP A 183 -2.86 5.08 -15.87
N MET A 184 -3.51 3.94 -16.21
CA MET A 184 -2.91 2.62 -16.18
C MET A 184 -3.42 1.69 -17.30
N ILE A 185 -2.55 0.81 -17.80
CA ILE A 185 -2.88 -0.31 -18.67
C ILE A 185 -2.53 -1.61 -17.96
N LEU A 186 -3.53 -2.46 -17.71
CA LEU A 186 -3.36 -3.80 -17.18
C LEU A 186 -3.40 -4.82 -18.31
N ILE A 187 -2.39 -5.67 -18.42
CA ILE A 187 -2.29 -6.69 -19.45
C ILE A 187 -2.28 -8.06 -18.79
N ALA A 188 -3.16 -8.95 -19.23
CA ALA A 188 -3.07 -10.38 -18.92
C ALA A 188 -3.07 -11.23 -20.18
N GLY A 189 -2.32 -12.32 -20.16
CA GLY A 189 -2.29 -13.25 -21.28
C GLY A 189 -1.13 -14.20 -21.24
N GLY A 190 -1.31 -15.34 -21.91
CA GLY A 190 -0.37 -16.45 -21.86
C GLY A 190 -0.72 -17.43 -20.73
N THR A 191 0.00 -18.54 -20.74
CA THR A 191 0.08 -19.54 -19.68
C THR A 191 1.55 -19.93 -19.61
N ASP A 192 2.01 -20.49 -18.49
CA ASP A 192 3.36 -21.07 -18.44
C ASP A 192 3.61 -21.99 -19.64
N LYS A 193 4.68 -21.71 -20.40
CA LYS A 193 5.09 -22.42 -21.64
C LYS A 193 4.12 -22.34 -22.83
N GLY A 194 3.20 -21.36 -22.82
CA GLY A 194 2.17 -21.18 -23.84
C GLY A 194 2.43 -20.05 -24.85
N ALA A 195 1.41 -19.24 -25.12
CA ALA A 195 1.30 -18.29 -26.24
C ALA A 195 2.17 -17.02 -26.14
N SER A 196 3.47 -17.15 -25.89
CA SER A 196 4.40 -16.02 -25.73
C SER A 196 4.43 -15.07 -26.92
N ASN A 197 4.36 -15.59 -28.16
CA ASN A 197 4.34 -14.77 -29.37
C ASN A 197 3.08 -13.88 -29.47
N SER A 198 1.93 -14.38 -29.00
CA SER A 198 0.67 -13.62 -29.05
C SER A 198 0.65 -12.50 -28.00
N VAL A 199 1.21 -12.76 -26.82
CA VAL A 199 1.39 -11.74 -25.78
C VAL A 199 2.37 -10.67 -26.26
N LEU A 200 3.52 -11.06 -26.83
CA LEU A 200 4.48 -10.12 -27.40
C LEU A 200 3.86 -9.25 -28.49
N ARG A 201 3.03 -9.82 -29.37
CA ARG A 201 2.31 -9.05 -30.40
C ARG A 201 1.41 -7.99 -29.78
N LEU A 202 0.68 -8.35 -28.72
CA LEU A 202 -0.22 -7.45 -28.01
C LEU A 202 0.56 -6.33 -27.29
N VAL A 203 1.62 -6.68 -26.57
CA VAL A 203 2.51 -5.73 -25.90
C VAL A 203 3.17 -4.78 -26.91
N ASN A 204 3.63 -5.28 -28.07
CA ASN A 204 4.20 -4.44 -29.11
C ASN A 204 3.19 -3.44 -29.69
N MET A 205 1.92 -3.84 -29.87
CA MET A 205 0.87 -2.91 -30.33
C MET A 205 0.61 -1.80 -29.31
N ILE A 206 0.55 -2.13 -28.02
CA ILE A 206 0.44 -1.14 -26.95
C ILE A 206 1.68 -0.25 -26.92
N GLY A 207 2.88 -0.83 -26.97
CA GLY A 207 4.14 -0.10 -26.97
C GLY A 207 4.23 0.92 -28.10
N MET A 208 3.79 0.57 -29.32
CA MET A 208 3.70 1.51 -30.43
C MET A 208 2.71 2.64 -30.16
N ALA A 209 1.54 2.35 -29.56
CA ALA A 209 0.57 3.38 -29.21
C ALA A 209 1.10 4.34 -28.14
N LEU A 210 1.81 3.82 -27.14
CA LEU A 210 2.42 4.62 -26.08
C LEU A 210 3.60 5.45 -26.58
N TYR A 211 4.37 4.95 -27.55
CA TYR A 211 5.48 5.70 -28.16
C TYR A 211 5.01 7.01 -28.81
N LEU A 212 3.78 7.04 -29.32
CA LEU A 212 3.18 8.23 -29.94
C LEU A 212 2.66 9.26 -28.92
N LEU A 213 2.61 8.91 -27.62
CA LEU A 213 2.21 9.82 -26.55
C LEU A 213 3.43 10.60 -26.00
N PRO A 214 3.23 11.85 -25.55
CA PRO A 214 4.20 12.57 -24.72
C PRO A 214 4.57 11.75 -23.49
N GLU A 215 5.83 11.80 -23.07
CA GLU A 215 6.35 10.97 -21.99
C GLU A 215 5.57 11.18 -20.68
N GLU A 216 5.16 12.42 -20.41
CA GLU A 216 4.41 12.82 -19.21
C GLU A 216 2.95 12.34 -19.21
N SER A 217 2.45 11.85 -20.36
CA SER A 217 1.08 11.40 -20.56
C SER A 217 0.98 9.88 -20.78
N ARG A 218 2.09 9.15 -20.64
CA ARG A 218 2.10 7.69 -20.82
C ARG A 218 1.55 7.02 -19.55
N PRO A 219 0.50 6.20 -19.65
CA PRO A 219 0.05 5.38 -18.52
C PRO A 219 1.12 4.39 -18.08
N ASP A 220 1.07 4.02 -16.80
CA ASP A 220 1.81 2.87 -16.29
C ASP A 220 1.29 1.57 -16.91
N VAL A 221 2.20 0.66 -17.27
CA VAL A 221 1.84 -0.64 -17.85
C VAL A 221 2.20 -1.75 -16.89
N LEU A 222 1.21 -2.51 -16.45
CA LEU A 222 1.40 -3.67 -15.59
C LEU A 222 1.02 -4.95 -16.34
N PHE A 223 1.92 -5.94 -16.35
CA PHE A 223 1.64 -7.27 -16.86
C PHE A 223 1.34 -8.23 -15.70
N ALA A 224 0.22 -8.94 -15.81
CA ALA A 224 -0.25 -9.96 -14.87
C ALA A 224 -0.45 -11.28 -15.63
N GLY A 225 0.55 -12.14 -15.62
CA GLY A 225 0.55 -13.43 -16.32
C GLY A 225 1.44 -14.44 -15.65
#